data_AF-A0A1S3JP52-F1
#
_entry.id   AF-A0A1S3JP52-F1
#
_cell.length_a   1.000
_cell.length_b   1.000
_cell.length_c   1.000
_cell.angle_alpha   90.00
_cell.angle_beta   90.00
_cell.angle_gamma   90.00
#
_symmetry.space_group_name_H-M   'P 1'
#
loop_
_entity.id
_entity.type
_entity.pdbx_description
1 polymer ?
#
loop_
_entity_poly.entity_id
_entity_poly.type
_entity_poly.pdbx_seq_one_letter_code
_entity_poly.pdbx_strand_id
1 'polypeptide(L)'
;MSATMLPKTLAVKSFLSKISGVIPILHNSFRHALFVSGNSCTPCSKHFHTSRPASGLWDFFDHKDNWGKREVPVGRPYKKDELRIKGNEDLHKLWYVLLKEYNMLLTMEHEYVRRTEVLPSPERLEKVEESLDNLWEVVRERNEALLQLTTGEGYPDRRYLTKDVLGRPRWKQPREHHVPWFMSKMLHELKFTSGMWTRPFRRLEMEQKSRQRIKAERRQLGAEKKLAARFGQKKDFRMKGHG
;
A
#
# COMPACT_ATOMS: atom_id res chain seq x y z
N MET A 1 -14.87 34.09 4.96
CA MET A 1 -14.02 33.09 5.65
C MET A 1 -14.44 31.72 5.16
N SER A 2 -13.83 31.24 4.08
CA SER A 2 -14.15 29.92 3.49
C SER A 2 -13.00 28.98 3.77
N ALA A 3 -13.18 28.09 4.73
CA ALA A 3 -12.27 26.98 4.96
C ALA A 3 -12.51 25.92 3.89
N THR A 4 -11.58 25.81 2.95
CA THR A 4 -11.53 24.72 1.98
C THR A 4 -11.21 23.42 2.72
N MET A 5 -12.25 22.62 2.99
CA MET A 5 -12.12 21.22 3.38
C MET A 5 -11.41 20.48 2.24
N LEU A 6 -10.11 20.23 2.38
CA LEU A 6 -9.39 19.30 1.53
C LEU A 6 -10.06 17.92 1.65
N PRO A 7 -10.44 17.26 0.56
CA PRO A 7 -11.06 15.95 0.65
C PRO A 7 -10.02 14.93 1.14
N LYS A 8 -10.38 14.13 2.14
CA LYS A 8 -9.61 12.98 2.68
C LYS A 8 -9.39 11.84 1.67
N THR A 9 -9.63 12.09 0.38
CA THR A 9 -9.49 11.15 -0.75
C THR A 9 -8.06 10.72 -1.05
N LEU A 10 -7.06 11.27 -0.35
CA LEU A 10 -5.66 10.87 -0.45
C LEU A 10 -5.34 9.57 0.32
N ALA A 11 -6.10 9.21 1.36
CA ALA A 11 -5.83 8.01 2.15
C ALA A 11 -6.27 6.71 1.43
N VAL A 12 -7.47 6.72 0.84
CA VAL A 12 -8.06 5.59 0.09
C VAL A 12 -7.20 5.16 -1.11
N LYS A 13 -6.49 6.11 -1.74
CA LYS A 13 -5.55 5.83 -2.84
C LYS A 13 -4.27 5.13 -2.37
N SER A 14 -3.92 5.18 -1.09
CA SER A 14 -2.68 4.60 -0.56
C SER A 14 -2.78 3.08 -0.39
N PHE A 15 -3.93 2.55 0.04
CA PHE A 15 -4.12 1.13 0.30
C PHE A 15 -4.27 0.31 -0.99
N LEU A 16 -5.13 0.73 -1.91
CA LEU A 16 -5.28 0.06 -3.21
C LEU A 16 -4.04 0.19 -4.10
N SER A 17 -3.20 1.22 -3.92
CA SER A 17 -1.90 1.31 -4.60
C SER A 17 -0.84 0.39 -4.00
N LYS A 18 -0.86 0.12 -2.68
CA LYS A 18 -0.02 -0.92 -2.05
C LYS A 18 -0.40 -2.33 -2.54
N ILE A 19 -1.70 -2.61 -2.71
CA ILE A 19 -2.19 -3.92 -3.18
C ILE A 19 -1.96 -4.12 -4.68
N SER A 20 -2.26 -3.13 -5.51
CA SER A 20 -2.10 -3.23 -6.98
C SER A 20 -0.63 -3.32 -7.45
N GLY A 21 0.33 -2.93 -6.60
CA GLY A 21 1.76 -3.03 -6.91
C GLY A 21 2.38 -4.42 -6.71
N VAL A 22 1.69 -5.37 -6.06
CA VAL A 22 2.28 -6.63 -5.57
C VAL A 22 1.41 -7.88 -5.79
N ILE A 23 0.26 -7.78 -6.47
CA ILE A 23 -0.43 -8.97 -7.00
C ILE A 23 0.05 -9.19 -8.45
N PRO A 24 1.12 -9.97 -8.71
CA PRO A 24 1.14 -10.72 -9.95
C PRO A 24 -0.05 -11.67 -9.81
N ILE A 25 -1.06 -11.46 -10.64
CA ILE A 25 -2.09 -12.46 -10.89
C ILE A 25 -1.32 -13.77 -11.06
N LEU A 26 -1.56 -14.74 -10.18
CA LEU A 26 -1.05 -16.10 -10.33
C LEU A 26 -1.63 -16.65 -11.64
N HIS A 27 -0.97 -16.32 -12.76
CA HIS A 27 -1.19 -16.98 -14.01
C HIS A 27 -0.41 -18.29 -13.91
N ASN A 28 -1.12 -19.26 -13.34
CA ASN A 28 -0.67 -20.62 -13.13
C ASN A 28 -0.38 -21.24 -14.51
N SER A 29 0.86 -21.10 -14.97
CA SER A 29 1.35 -21.70 -16.21
C SER A 29 1.88 -23.10 -15.92
N PHE A 30 1.05 -23.97 -15.33
CA PHE A 30 1.31 -25.41 -15.35
C PHE A 30 0.96 -25.94 -16.74
N ARG A 31 1.90 -25.85 -17.69
CA ARG A 31 1.83 -26.60 -18.95
C ARG A 31 3.22 -26.99 -19.42
N HIS A 32 3.79 -28.02 -18.83
CA HIS A 32 4.73 -28.90 -19.52
C HIS A 32 4.60 -30.32 -18.95
N ALA A 33 3.86 -31.17 -19.66
CA ALA A 33 4.12 -32.60 -19.72
C ALA A 33 3.33 -33.23 -20.89
N LEU A 34 4.10 -33.55 -21.94
CA LEU A 34 4.06 -34.75 -22.75
C LEU A 34 2.78 -35.16 -23.49
N PHE A 35 2.96 -35.21 -24.80
CA PHE A 35 2.23 -35.98 -25.79
C PHE A 35 2.14 -37.47 -25.38
N VAL A 36 0.93 -37.97 -25.10
CA VAL A 36 0.60 -39.41 -25.16
C VAL A 36 -0.84 -39.54 -25.69
N SER A 37 -1.00 -40.46 -26.63
CA SER A 37 -2.22 -40.79 -27.38
C SER A 37 -3.34 -41.40 -26.53
N GLY A 38 -4.58 -41.16 -26.97
CA GLY A 38 -5.68 -42.14 -27.00
C GLY A 38 -6.17 -42.74 -25.67
N ASN A 39 -7.33 -42.31 -25.19
CA ASN A 39 -8.53 -43.15 -25.09
C ASN A 39 -9.71 -42.36 -24.46
N SER A 40 -10.92 -42.73 -24.87
CA SER A 40 -12.21 -42.17 -24.47
C SER A 40 -12.46 -42.31 -22.96
N CYS A 41 -12.79 -41.21 -22.29
CA CYS A 41 -13.20 -41.19 -20.89
C CYS A 41 -14.50 -40.37 -20.76
N THR A 42 -15.50 -40.99 -20.16
CA THR A 42 -16.84 -40.48 -19.81
C THR A 42 -16.86 -39.05 -19.26
N PRO A 43 -17.92 -38.25 -19.53
CA PRO A 43 -18.03 -36.91 -18.98
C PRO A 43 -18.14 -36.96 -17.45
N CYS A 44 -17.07 -36.58 -16.77
CA CYS A 44 -17.09 -36.26 -15.36
C CYS A 44 -17.98 -35.02 -15.17
N SER A 45 -19.16 -35.22 -14.60
CA SER A 45 -20.05 -34.15 -14.17
C SER A 45 -19.29 -33.29 -13.15
N LYS A 46 -18.78 -32.15 -13.60
CA LYS A 46 -18.26 -31.11 -12.72
C LYS A 46 -19.43 -30.64 -11.86
N HIS A 47 -19.48 -31.09 -10.62
CA HIS A 47 -20.33 -30.49 -9.60
C HIS A 47 -19.88 -29.04 -9.41
N PHE A 48 -20.52 -28.12 -10.12
CA PHE A 48 -20.48 -26.72 -9.77
C PHE A 48 -21.23 -26.61 -8.44
N HIS A 49 -20.50 -26.42 -7.35
CA HIS A 49 -21.11 -26.05 -6.08
C HIS A 49 -21.82 -24.70 -6.29
N THR A 50 -23.15 -24.70 -6.25
CA THR A 50 -23.92 -23.46 -6.16
C THR A 50 -23.69 -22.91 -4.75
N SER A 51 -22.91 -21.83 -4.62
CA SER A 51 -22.87 -21.09 -3.36
C SER A 51 -24.30 -20.66 -2.98
N ARG A 52 -24.60 -20.62 -1.68
CA ARG A 52 -25.81 -20.02 -1.09
C ARG A 52 -26.16 -18.68 -1.78
N PRO A 53 -27.44 -18.29 -1.84
CA PRO A 53 -27.88 -17.14 -2.62
C PRO A 53 -27.02 -15.93 -2.27
N ALA A 54 -26.32 -15.40 -3.27
CA ALA A 54 -25.63 -14.14 -3.15
C ALA A 54 -26.69 -13.10 -2.78
N SER A 55 -26.50 -12.41 -1.67
CA SER A 55 -27.25 -11.23 -1.25
C SER A 55 -26.99 -10.07 -2.22
N GLY A 56 -27.33 -10.28 -3.51
CA GLY A 56 -26.94 -9.52 -4.71
C GLY A 56 -26.29 -8.17 -4.47
N LEU A 57 -27.06 -7.09 -4.69
CA LEU A 57 -26.63 -5.71 -4.44
C LEU A 57 -26.75 -5.30 -2.96
N TRP A 58 -27.37 -6.13 -2.13
CA TRP A 58 -27.65 -5.79 -0.73
C TRP A 58 -26.39 -5.77 0.12
N ASP A 59 -25.35 -6.53 -0.23
CA ASP A 59 -24.04 -6.51 0.43
C ASP A 59 -23.29 -5.16 0.32
N PHE A 60 -23.71 -4.28 -0.59
CA PHE A 60 -23.12 -2.92 -0.73
C PHE A 60 -23.76 -1.88 0.18
N PHE A 61 -24.81 -2.25 0.92
CA PHE A 61 -25.49 -1.36 1.84
C PHE A 61 -25.40 -1.91 3.26
N ASP A 62 -25.29 -1.03 4.25
CA ASP A 62 -25.34 -1.46 5.65
C ASP A 62 -26.70 -2.09 5.97
N HIS A 63 -26.73 -2.88 7.04
CA HIS A 63 -27.95 -3.46 7.57
C HIS A 63 -29.01 -2.37 7.75
N LYS A 64 -30.25 -2.69 7.35
CA LYS A 64 -31.39 -1.76 7.39
C LYS A 64 -31.59 -1.13 8.78
N ASP A 65 -31.27 -1.88 9.83
CA ASP A 65 -31.37 -1.43 11.22
C ASP A 65 -30.38 -0.32 11.59
N ASN A 66 -29.30 -0.15 10.82
CA ASN A 66 -28.28 0.88 11.04
C ASN A 66 -28.60 2.20 10.33
N TRP A 67 -29.63 2.21 9.47
CA TRP A 67 -29.98 3.41 8.70
C TRP A 67 -30.54 4.50 9.63
N GLY A 68 -30.03 5.73 9.46
CA GLY A 68 -30.46 6.88 10.25
C GLY A 68 -29.86 6.97 11.67
N LYS A 69 -29.08 5.98 12.11
CA LYS A 69 -28.31 6.08 13.36
C LYS A 69 -27.09 6.99 13.17
N ARG A 70 -26.82 7.85 14.15
CA ARG A 70 -25.64 8.73 14.13
C ARG A 70 -24.34 7.98 14.45
N GLU A 71 -24.43 7.00 15.33
CA GLU A 71 -23.31 6.19 15.77
C GLU A 71 -23.68 4.71 15.66
N VAL A 72 -22.83 3.96 14.97
CA VAL A 72 -22.90 2.50 14.93
C VAL A 72 -21.78 1.98 15.83
N PRO A 73 -22.05 1.11 16.81
CA PRO A 73 -21.00 0.56 17.66
C PRO A 73 -20.07 -0.31 16.81
N VAL A 74 -18.78 0.00 16.79
CA VAL A 74 -17.77 -0.74 16.04
C VAL A 74 -16.76 -1.33 17.00
N GLY A 75 -16.38 -2.59 16.74
CA GLY A 75 -15.34 -3.29 17.47
C GLY A 75 -13.92 -2.74 17.20
N ARG A 76 -12.96 -3.48 17.74
CA ARG A 76 -11.52 -3.22 17.58
C ARG A 76 -11.00 -3.83 16.26
N PRO A 77 -10.00 -3.22 15.58
CA PRO A 77 -9.34 -3.83 14.42
C PRO A 77 -8.58 -5.11 14.78
N TYR A 78 -8.38 -6.02 13.81
CA TYR A 78 -7.63 -7.26 14.01
C TYR A 78 -6.14 -7.00 14.28
N LYS A 79 -5.53 -7.59 15.33
CA LYS A 79 -4.06 -7.53 15.54
C LYS A 79 -3.33 -8.52 14.66
N LYS A 80 -2.10 -8.19 14.30
CA LYS A 80 -1.16 -9.13 13.66
C LYS A 80 -0.99 -10.42 14.48
N ASP A 81 -0.88 -10.32 15.81
CA ASP A 81 -0.68 -11.49 16.68
C ASP A 81 -1.87 -12.46 16.65
N GLU A 82 -3.10 -11.94 16.57
CA GLU A 82 -4.32 -12.74 16.45
C GLU A 82 -4.37 -13.43 15.07
N LEU A 83 -3.97 -12.73 14.02
CA LEU A 83 -3.96 -13.21 12.64
C LEU A 83 -2.85 -14.25 12.40
N ARG A 84 -1.71 -14.14 13.10
CA ARG A 84 -0.59 -15.11 13.01
C ARG A 84 -0.99 -16.51 13.47
N ILE A 85 -1.94 -16.63 14.40
CA ILE A 85 -2.46 -17.91 14.91
C ILE A 85 -3.40 -18.58 13.89
N LYS A 86 -4.01 -17.83 12.97
CA LYS A 86 -5.00 -18.35 12.02
C LYS A 86 -4.37 -19.03 10.80
N GLY A 87 -5.02 -20.07 10.29
CA GLY A 87 -4.64 -20.76 9.06
C GLY A 87 -4.86 -19.91 7.80
N ASN A 88 -4.17 -20.24 6.70
CA ASN A 88 -4.26 -19.48 5.44
C ASN A 88 -5.67 -19.48 4.83
N GLU A 89 -6.41 -20.59 4.95
CA GLU A 89 -7.79 -20.68 4.48
C GLU A 89 -8.73 -19.70 5.20
N ASP A 90 -8.56 -19.56 6.52
CA ASP A 90 -9.36 -18.64 7.32
C ASP A 90 -8.98 -17.19 7.08
N LEU A 91 -7.69 -16.89 6.91
CA LEU A 91 -7.25 -15.56 6.50
C LEU A 91 -7.81 -15.18 5.13
N HIS A 92 -7.86 -16.11 4.19
CA HIS A 92 -8.46 -15.88 2.88
C HIS A 92 -9.97 -15.59 2.97
N LYS A 93 -10.72 -16.36 3.77
CA LYS A 93 -12.14 -16.08 4.03
C LYS A 93 -12.33 -14.72 4.72
N LEU A 94 -11.53 -14.42 5.73
CA LEU A 94 -11.57 -13.16 6.47
C LEU A 94 -11.30 -11.96 5.56
N TRP A 95 -10.34 -12.08 4.64
CA TRP A 95 -10.06 -11.06 3.64
C TRP A 95 -11.31 -10.69 2.84
N TYR A 96 -12.11 -11.66 2.38
CA TYR A 96 -13.35 -11.38 1.66
C TYR A 96 -14.41 -10.72 2.55
N VAL A 97 -14.53 -11.12 3.81
CA VAL A 97 -15.46 -10.49 4.74
C VAL A 97 -15.10 -9.01 4.93
N LEU A 98 -13.82 -8.71 5.19
CA LEU A 98 -13.32 -7.35 5.34
C LEU A 98 -13.44 -6.54 4.03
N LEU A 99 -13.21 -7.17 2.88
CA LEU A 99 -13.31 -6.50 1.58
C LEU A 99 -14.76 -6.10 1.24
N LYS A 100 -15.74 -6.95 1.56
CA LYS A 100 -17.17 -6.61 1.37
C LYS A 100 -17.57 -5.45 2.26
N GLU A 101 -17.16 -5.49 3.52
CA GLU A 101 -17.36 -4.41 4.48
C GLU A 101 -16.71 -3.10 3.99
N TYR A 102 -15.46 -3.15 3.53
CA TYR A 102 -14.76 -1.99 2.99
C TYR A 102 -15.49 -1.38 1.79
N ASN A 103 -15.95 -2.21 0.85
CA ASN A 103 -16.71 -1.75 -0.32
C ASN A 103 -18.06 -1.14 0.07
N MET A 104 -18.76 -1.72 1.04
CA MET A 104 -20.01 -1.19 1.60
C MET A 104 -19.80 0.18 2.29
N LEU A 105 -18.68 0.38 2.99
CA LEU A 105 -18.37 1.66 3.61
C LEU A 105 -18.00 2.74 2.58
N LEU A 106 -17.31 2.36 1.49
CA LEU A 106 -17.00 3.29 0.40
C LEU A 106 -18.26 3.74 -0.36
N THR A 107 -19.22 2.84 -0.62
CA THR A 107 -20.49 3.22 -1.23
C THR A 107 -21.28 4.18 -0.33
N MET A 108 -21.29 3.92 0.98
CA MET A 108 -21.88 4.84 1.95
C MET A 108 -21.17 6.20 1.95
N GLU A 109 -19.85 6.24 2.10
CA GLU A 109 -19.07 7.49 2.11
C GLU A 109 -19.40 8.34 0.89
N HIS A 110 -19.43 7.73 -0.30
CA HIS A 110 -19.78 8.42 -1.52
C HIS A 110 -21.21 9.00 -1.50
N GLU A 111 -22.20 8.24 -1.03
CA GLU A 111 -23.58 8.71 -0.92
C GLU A 111 -23.75 9.82 0.13
N TYR A 112 -23.06 9.75 1.27
CA TYR A 112 -23.07 10.81 2.29
C TYR A 112 -22.44 12.10 1.76
N VAL A 113 -21.30 12.00 1.07
CA VAL A 113 -20.67 13.14 0.39
C VAL A 113 -21.61 13.74 -0.65
N ARG A 114 -22.27 12.91 -1.47
CA ARG A 114 -23.26 13.37 -2.46
C ARG A 114 -24.44 14.10 -1.81
N ARG A 115 -24.89 13.65 -0.64
CA ARG A 115 -25.96 14.28 0.15
C ARG A 115 -25.48 15.46 0.99
N THR A 116 -24.17 15.76 1.00
CA THR A 116 -23.56 16.78 1.87
C THR A 116 -23.81 16.51 3.36
N GLU A 117 -23.85 15.23 3.74
CA GLU A 117 -24.03 14.77 5.11
C GLU A 117 -22.72 14.15 5.64
N VAL A 118 -22.59 14.09 6.97
CA VAL A 118 -21.42 13.46 7.62
C VAL A 118 -21.67 11.96 7.75
N LEU A 119 -20.67 11.17 7.36
CA LEU A 119 -20.71 9.71 7.49
C LEU A 119 -20.86 9.30 8.98
N PRO A 120 -21.83 8.44 9.33
CA PRO A 120 -21.89 7.85 10.67
C PRO A 120 -20.63 7.02 10.93
N SER A 121 -19.93 7.28 12.03
CA SER A 121 -18.74 6.55 12.48
C SER A 121 -17.63 6.35 11.41
N PRO A 122 -16.94 7.42 10.96
CA PRO A 122 -15.87 7.31 9.95
C PRO A 122 -14.69 6.43 10.41
N GLU A 123 -14.51 6.28 11.72
CA GLU A 123 -13.54 5.36 12.32
C GLU A 123 -13.73 3.90 11.87
N ARG A 124 -14.94 3.50 11.46
CA ARG A 124 -15.22 2.14 10.99
C ARG A 124 -14.36 1.80 9.77
N LEU A 125 -14.27 2.74 8.82
CA LEU A 125 -13.47 2.59 7.60
C LEU A 125 -11.99 2.47 7.93
N GLU A 126 -11.48 3.34 8.82
CA GLU A 126 -10.08 3.33 9.26
C GLU A 126 -9.71 2.01 9.93
N LYS A 127 -10.59 1.47 10.79
CA LYS A 127 -10.38 0.17 11.47
C LYS A 127 -10.39 -1.03 10.50
N VAL A 128 -11.22 -0.99 9.47
CA VAL A 128 -11.27 -2.03 8.44
C VAL A 128 -10.02 -1.97 7.57
N GLU A 129 -9.58 -0.77 7.16
CA GLU A 129 -8.33 -0.56 6.41
C GLU A 129 -7.11 -1.05 7.21
N GLU A 130 -7.02 -0.71 8.51
CA GLU A 130 -5.97 -1.21 9.40
C GLU A 130 -5.98 -2.75 9.49
N SER A 131 -7.16 -3.36 9.60
CA SER A 131 -7.31 -4.82 9.67
C SER A 131 -6.86 -5.50 8.38
N LEU A 132 -7.17 -4.91 7.22
CA LEU A 132 -6.73 -5.42 5.93
C LEU A 132 -5.22 -5.27 5.74
N ASP A 133 -4.63 -4.13 6.12
CA ASP A 133 -3.18 -3.90 6.09
C ASP A 133 -2.45 -4.93 6.98
N ASN A 134 -2.95 -5.15 8.21
CA ASN A 134 -2.40 -6.14 9.12
C ASN A 134 -2.48 -7.57 8.54
N LEU A 135 -3.58 -7.92 7.88
CA LEU A 135 -3.74 -9.23 7.23
C LEU A 135 -2.76 -9.41 6.07
N TRP A 136 -2.64 -8.39 5.22
CA TRP A 136 -1.71 -8.41 4.10
C TRP A 136 -0.25 -8.54 4.56
N GLU A 137 0.13 -7.84 5.63
CA GLU A 137 1.48 -7.95 6.19
C GLU A 137 1.77 -9.34 6.74
N VAL A 138 0.84 -9.98 7.46
CA VAL A 138 1.02 -11.36 7.96
C VAL A 138 1.20 -12.35 6.81
N VAL A 139 0.42 -12.20 5.73
CA VAL A 139 0.57 -13.05 4.53
C VAL A 139 1.93 -12.80 3.85
N ARG A 140 2.36 -11.54 3.75
CA ARG A 140 3.67 -11.19 3.21
C ARG A 140 4.82 -11.78 4.04
N GLU A 141 4.76 -11.64 5.37
CA GLU A 141 5.73 -12.22 6.31
C GLU A 141 5.86 -13.75 6.10
N ARG A 142 4.73 -14.46 5.96
CA ARG A 142 4.72 -15.91 5.73
C ARG A 142 5.35 -16.29 4.39
N ASN A 143 5.00 -15.58 3.32
CA ASN A 143 5.56 -15.85 2.00
C ASN A 143 7.05 -15.53 1.94
N GLU A 144 7.49 -14.48 2.63
CA GLU A 144 8.90 -14.12 2.73
C GLU A 144 9.70 -15.19 3.48
N ALA A 145 9.19 -15.68 4.61
CA ALA A 145 9.81 -16.78 5.34
C ALA A 145 9.93 -18.05 4.49
N LEU A 146 8.88 -18.39 3.71
CA LEU A 146 8.91 -19.52 2.79
C LEU A 146 9.99 -19.33 1.71
N LEU A 147 10.10 -18.12 1.15
CA LEU A 147 11.08 -17.81 0.11
C LEU A 147 12.52 -17.91 0.65
N GLN A 148 12.76 -17.39 1.85
CA GLN A 148 14.06 -17.50 2.54
C GLN A 148 14.45 -18.96 2.78
N LEU A 149 13.52 -19.83 3.16
CA LEU A 149 13.81 -21.25 3.37
C LEU A 149 14.08 -22.01 2.06
N THR A 150 13.37 -21.68 1.00
CA THR A 150 13.47 -22.39 -0.29
C THR A 150 14.61 -21.91 -1.17
N THR A 151 14.84 -20.59 -1.23
CA THR A 151 15.80 -19.95 -2.14
C THR A 151 17.02 -19.40 -1.38
N GLY A 152 16.93 -19.19 -0.06
CA GLY A 152 17.95 -18.51 0.74
C GLY A 152 17.84 -16.98 0.71
N GLU A 153 16.95 -16.43 -0.12
CA GLU A 153 16.73 -15.00 -0.33
C GLU A 153 15.30 -14.62 0.07
N GLY A 154 15.08 -13.38 0.54
CA GLY A 154 13.73 -12.83 0.74
C GLY A 154 13.07 -12.44 -0.60
N TYR A 155 11.99 -11.66 -0.55
CA TYR A 155 11.43 -11.10 -1.78
C TYR A 155 12.50 -10.29 -2.52
N PRO A 156 12.93 -10.69 -3.72
CA PRO A 156 14.01 -9.96 -4.40
C PRO A 156 13.50 -8.57 -4.73
N ASP A 157 14.23 -7.52 -4.33
CA ASP A 157 13.99 -6.19 -4.87
C ASP A 157 14.36 -6.22 -6.35
N ARG A 158 13.35 -6.44 -7.20
CA ARG A 158 13.55 -6.55 -8.65
C ARG A 158 13.95 -5.21 -9.26
N ARG A 159 13.87 -4.09 -8.52
CA ARG A 159 14.21 -2.77 -9.04
C ARG A 159 15.69 -2.70 -9.36
N TYR A 160 16.01 -2.09 -10.50
CA TYR A 160 17.38 -1.83 -10.88
C TYR A 160 17.60 -0.33 -11.04
N LEU A 161 18.84 0.10 -10.77
CA LEU A 161 19.23 1.50 -10.90
C LEU A 161 19.42 1.84 -12.38
N THR A 162 18.60 2.74 -12.90
CA THR A 162 18.72 3.30 -14.25
C THR A 162 18.99 4.80 -14.19
N LYS A 163 19.29 5.41 -15.34
CA LYS A 163 19.38 6.87 -15.49
C LYS A 163 18.17 7.37 -16.26
N ASP A 164 17.59 8.48 -15.82
CA ASP A 164 16.55 9.22 -16.55
C ASP A 164 17.14 9.96 -17.76
N VAL A 165 16.29 10.57 -18.59
CA VAL A 165 16.71 11.42 -19.72
C VAL A 165 17.72 12.51 -19.32
N LEU A 166 17.60 13.04 -18.10
CA LEU A 166 18.51 14.04 -17.52
C LEU A 166 19.73 13.43 -16.80
N GLY A 167 19.95 12.12 -16.89
CA GLY A 167 21.08 11.42 -16.27
C GLY A 167 20.97 11.23 -14.75
N ARG A 168 19.80 11.53 -14.16
CA ARG A 168 19.54 11.34 -12.72
C ARG A 168 19.32 9.85 -12.41
N PRO A 169 19.85 9.32 -11.29
CA PRO A 169 19.58 7.95 -10.89
C PRO A 169 18.09 7.76 -10.57
N ARG A 170 17.49 6.72 -11.13
CA ARG A 170 16.11 6.33 -10.90
C ARG A 170 16.02 4.83 -10.65
N TRP A 171 15.29 4.43 -9.63
CA TRP A 171 14.88 3.04 -9.48
C TRP A 171 13.79 2.71 -10.50
N LYS A 172 14.04 1.70 -11.33
CA LYS A 172 13.06 1.20 -12.31
C LYS A 172 12.66 -0.21 -11.96
N GLN A 173 11.35 -0.43 -11.84
CA GLN A 173 10.78 -1.76 -11.66
C GLN A 173 10.72 -2.46 -13.02
N PRO A 174 11.29 -3.67 -13.15
CA PRO A 174 11.16 -4.46 -14.36
C PRO A 174 9.70 -4.87 -14.53
N ARG A 175 9.26 -4.91 -15.78
CA ARG A 175 7.96 -5.46 -16.15
C ARG A 175 8.19 -6.78 -16.87
N GLU A 176 7.22 -7.67 -16.78
CA GLU A 176 7.21 -8.90 -17.56
C GLU A 176 7.00 -8.54 -19.04
N HIS A 177 7.81 -9.13 -19.91
CA HIS A 177 7.74 -8.92 -21.35
C HIS A 177 7.75 -10.28 -22.04
N HIS A 178 7.00 -10.42 -23.13
CA HIS A 178 6.95 -11.66 -23.92
C HIS A 178 8.25 -11.92 -24.70
N VAL A 179 8.99 -10.88 -25.03
CA VAL A 179 10.26 -10.97 -25.78
C VAL A 179 11.40 -10.36 -24.98
N PRO A 180 12.63 -10.89 -25.11
CA PRO A 180 13.80 -10.27 -24.51
C PRO A 180 13.96 -8.79 -24.88
N TRP A 181 14.47 -8.00 -23.93
CA TRP A 181 14.60 -6.55 -24.03
C TRP A 181 15.40 -6.03 -25.24
N PHE A 182 16.32 -6.83 -25.79
CA PHE A 182 17.10 -6.45 -26.97
C PHE A 182 16.36 -6.65 -28.30
N MET A 183 15.33 -7.51 -28.34
CA MET A 183 14.49 -7.74 -29.52
C MET A 183 13.34 -6.73 -29.65
N SER A 184 12.98 -6.05 -28.55
CA SER A 184 11.95 -5.01 -28.57
C SER A 184 12.52 -3.67 -29.04
N LYS A 185 12.02 -3.15 -30.17
CA LYS A 185 12.39 -1.83 -30.72
C LYS A 185 12.21 -0.70 -29.69
N MET A 186 11.02 -0.67 -29.08
CA MET A 186 10.65 0.33 -28.06
C MET A 186 11.62 0.34 -26.85
N LEU A 187 11.97 -0.84 -26.32
CA LEU A 187 12.88 -0.91 -25.17
C LEU A 187 14.33 -0.59 -25.56
N HIS A 188 14.71 -0.89 -26.81
CA HIS A 188 16.03 -0.58 -27.32
C HIS A 188 16.27 0.93 -27.42
N GLU A 189 15.27 1.68 -27.87
CA GLU A 189 15.34 3.14 -28.00
C GLU A 189 15.46 3.86 -26.65
N LEU A 190 14.81 3.34 -25.60
CA LEU A 190 14.83 3.92 -24.25
C LEU A 190 16.18 3.82 -23.52
N LYS A 191 17.18 3.12 -24.07
CA LYS A 191 18.49 2.89 -23.42
C LYS A 191 19.41 4.10 -23.41
N PHE A 192 19.31 4.95 -24.43
CA PHE A 192 20.35 5.94 -24.76
C PHE A 192 19.98 7.37 -24.38
N THR A 193 19.05 7.56 -23.45
CA THR A 193 18.47 8.88 -23.21
C THR A 193 19.40 9.85 -22.48
N SER A 194 20.44 9.37 -21.78
CA SER A 194 21.32 10.23 -20.97
C SER A 194 22.78 10.13 -21.42
N GLY A 195 23.40 11.29 -21.68
CA GLY A 195 24.79 11.39 -22.13
C GLY A 195 25.61 12.45 -21.39
N MET A 196 26.78 12.80 -21.92
CA MET A 196 27.70 13.77 -21.31
C MET A 196 27.09 15.17 -21.16
N TRP A 197 26.19 15.54 -22.07
CA TRP A 197 25.40 16.78 -22.05
C TRP A 197 24.58 16.98 -20.76
N THR A 198 24.25 15.90 -20.04
CA THR A 198 23.52 15.97 -18.77
C THR A 198 24.38 16.40 -17.57
N ARG A 199 25.71 16.35 -17.68
CA ARG A 199 26.64 16.57 -16.55
C ARG A 199 26.57 18.01 -15.99
N PRO A 200 26.52 19.08 -16.80
CA PRO A 200 26.40 20.45 -16.29
C PRO A 200 25.11 20.66 -15.49
N PHE A 201 23.98 20.16 -15.99
CA PHE A 201 22.70 20.24 -15.29
C PHE A 201 22.74 19.49 -13.95
N ARG A 202 23.29 18.27 -13.94
CA ARG A 202 23.45 17.51 -12.68
C ARG A 202 24.34 18.22 -11.67
N ARG A 203 25.41 18.89 -12.12
CA ARG A 203 26.26 19.71 -11.23
C ARG A 203 25.45 20.83 -10.60
N LEU A 204 24.72 21.60 -11.40
CA LEU A 204 23.89 22.70 -10.91
C LEU A 204 22.82 22.23 -9.91
N GLU A 205 22.22 21.07 -10.14
CA GLU A 205 21.27 20.49 -9.19
C GLU A 205 21.91 20.09 -7.86
N MET A 206 23.10 19.51 -7.89
CA MET A 206 23.85 19.17 -6.68
C MET A 206 24.19 20.45 -5.90
N GLU A 207 24.66 21.48 -6.59
CA GLU A 207 24.94 22.79 -5.99
C GLU A 207 23.68 23.41 -5.37
N GLN A 208 22.55 23.36 -6.08
CA GLN A 208 21.29 23.89 -5.58
C GLN A 208 20.82 23.14 -4.33
N LYS A 209 20.88 21.80 -4.32
CA LYS A 209 20.56 20.97 -3.15
C LYS A 209 21.48 21.28 -1.98
N SER A 210 22.78 21.47 -2.22
CA SER A 210 23.76 21.86 -1.20
C SER A 210 23.41 23.22 -0.58
N ARG A 211 23.14 24.23 -1.42
CA ARG A 211 22.70 25.57 -0.96
C ARG A 211 21.42 25.50 -0.14
N GLN A 212 20.44 24.69 -0.56
CA GLN A 212 19.20 24.48 0.19
C GLN A 212 19.46 23.82 1.55
N ARG A 213 20.31 22.80 1.61
CA ARG A 213 20.70 22.13 2.86
C ARG A 213 21.35 23.11 3.84
N ILE A 214 22.34 23.87 3.39
CA ILE A 214 23.02 24.89 4.20
C ILE A 214 22.03 25.95 4.69
N LYS A 215 21.11 26.39 3.82
CA LYS A 215 20.07 27.37 4.20
C LYS A 215 19.11 26.80 5.25
N ALA A 216 18.73 25.53 5.14
CA ALA A 216 17.88 24.85 6.13
C ALA A 216 18.57 24.70 7.48
N GLU A 217 19.84 24.29 7.49
CA GLU A 217 20.66 24.16 8.69
C GLU A 217 20.83 25.51 9.41
N ARG A 218 21.13 26.58 8.66
CA ARG A 218 21.17 27.95 9.22
C ARG A 218 19.83 28.38 9.83
N ARG A 219 18.70 27.98 9.23
CA ARG A 219 17.36 28.24 9.78
C ARG A 219 17.12 27.46 11.07
N GLN A 220 17.52 26.19 11.12
CA GLN A 220 17.42 25.35 12.32
C GLN A 220 18.24 25.93 13.48
N LEU A 221 19.52 26.22 13.24
CA LEU A 221 20.39 26.86 14.22
C LEU A 221 19.84 28.22 14.69
N GLY A 222 19.28 29.01 13.77
CA GLY A 222 18.61 30.27 14.11
C GLY A 222 17.36 30.07 14.97
N ALA A 223 16.56 29.05 14.69
CA ALA A 223 15.38 28.69 15.49
C ALA A 223 15.78 28.19 16.89
N GLU A 224 16.80 27.33 16.98
CA GLU A 224 17.36 26.83 18.24
C GLU A 224 17.91 27.96 19.10
N LYS A 225 18.68 28.90 18.52
CA LYS A 225 19.17 30.10 19.23
C LYS A 225 18.01 30.95 19.76
N LYS A 226 16.95 31.15 18.97
CA LYS A 226 15.75 31.88 19.40
C LYS A 226 15.02 31.14 20.53
N LEU A 227 14.94 29.82 20.45
CA LEU A 227 14.29 28.97 21.46
C LEU A 227 15.09 28.96 22.76
N ALA A 228 16.42 28.86 22.68
CA ALA A 228 17.34 29.01 23.80
C ALA A 228 17.28 30.41 24.42
N ALA A 229 17.16 31.48 23.64
CA ALA A 229 16.98 32.84 24.19
C ALA A 229 15.62 33.00 24.91
N ARG A 230 14.56 32.36 24.40
CA ARG A 230 13.21 32.42 24.99
C ARG A 230 13.02 31.57 26.24
N PHE A 231 13.63 30.38 26.26
CA PHE A 231 13.40 29.36 27.31
C PHE A 231 14.66 29.02 28.12
N GLY A 232 15.80 29.67 27.87
CA GLY A 232 17.10 29.37 28.46
C GLY A 232 17.31 29.75 29.93
N GLN A 233 16.29 30.21 30.64
CA GLN A 233 16.36 30.54 32.07
C GLN A 233 15.96 29.40 33.03
N LYS A 234 15.92 28.13 32.58
CA LYS A 234 15.63 26.98 33.46
C LYS A 234 16.84 26.07 33.67
N LYS A 235 17.92 26.63 34.21
CA LYS A 235 18.97 25.89 34.92
C LYS A 235 19.41 26.77 36.07
N ASP A 236 18.71 26.65 37.20
CA ASP A 236 19.19 26.96 38.55
C ASP A 236 18.04 26.80 39.55
N PHE A 237 17.62 25.56 39.79
CA PHE A 237 17.01 25.18 41.07
C PHE A 237 17.76 23.94 41.56
N ARG A 238 19.00 24.18 41.99
CA ARG A 238 19.77 23.22 42.78
C ARG A 238 19.06 23.12 44.13
N MET A 239 18.36 22.01 44.35
CA MET A 239 17.79 21.62 45.64
C MET A 239 18.88 21.77 46.72
N LYS A 240 18.79 22.82 47.55
CA LYS A 240 19.50 22.86 48.82
C LYS A 240 18.78 21.86 49.73
N GLY A 241 19.36 20.67 49.86
CA GLY A 241 19.04 19.79 50.98
C GLY A 241 19.43 20.50 52.26
N HIS A 242 18.44 20.82 53.09
CA HIS A 242 18.67 21.16 54.49
C HIS A 242 19.06 19.88 55.21
N GLY A 243 20.22 19.90 55.86
CA GLY A 243 20.58 18.95 56.92
C GLY A 243 19.90 19.34 58.23
#